data_AF-A0A8J5IW75-F1
#
_entry.id   AF-A0A8J5IW75-F1
#
_cell.length_a   1.000
_cell.length_b   1.000
_cell.length_c   1.000
_cell.angle_alpha   90.00
_cell.angle_beta   90.00
_cell.angle_gamma   90.00
#
_symmetry.space_group_name_H-M   'P 1'
#
loop_
_entity.id
_entity.type
_entity.pdbx_description
1 polymer ?
#
loop_
_entity_poly.entity_id
_entity_poly.type
_entity_poly.pdbx_seq_one_letter_code
_entity_poly.pdbx_strand_id
1 'polypeptide(L)'
;LTHPVVFLDNFDCHVSDEGQRVINNETGARVVPLPASSTAVCHPLDGGVMGPLKTNLRALWLGEQVIKRKEKEAKKKKQEKMVNKV
;
A
#
# COMPACT_ATOMS: atom_id res chain seq x y z
N LEU A 1 -14.99 -31.38 6.62
CA LEU A 1 -13.90 -30.45 6.24
C LEU A 1 -14.53 -29.34 5.42
N THR A 2 -14.45 -28.10 5.90
CA THR A 2 -14.90 -26.92 5.15
C THR A 2 -13.90 -26.67 4.01
N HIS A 3 -14.40 -26.50 2.79
CA HIS A 3 -13.57 -26.10 1.64
C HIS A 3 -12.81 -24.81 1.96
N PRO A 4 -11.53 -24.65 1.54
CA PRO A 4 -10.81 -23.40 1.68
C PRO A 4 -11.57 -22.25 1.03
N VAL A 5 -11.44 -21.03 1.56
CA VAL A 5 -12.13 -19.85 1.06
C VAL A 5 -11.11 -18.77 0.71
N VAL A 6 -11.27 -18.18 -0.47
CA VAL A 6 -10.49 -17.03 -0.92
C VAL A 6 -11.42 -15.82 -0.99
N PHE A 7 -11.14 -14.80 -0.18
CA PHE A 7 -11.82 -13.51 -0.25
C PHE A 7 -11.14 -12.64 -1.30
N LEU A 8 -11.91 -12.13 -2.26
CA LEU A 8 -11.41 -11.26 -3.32
C LEU A 8 -12.28 -10.01 -3.45
N ASP A 9 -11.71 -8.96 -4.01
CA ASP A 9 -12.50 -7.83 -4.49
C ASP A 9 -13.53 -8.27 -5.52
N ASN A 10 -14.67 -7.60 -5.54
CA ASN A 10 -15.80 -7.95 -6.41
C ASN A 10 -15.70 -7.38 -7.83
N PHE A 11 -14.49 -7.03 -8.28
CA PHE A 11 -14.28 -6.65 -9.67
C PHE A 11 -14.47 -7.85 -10.57
N ASP A 12 -15.16 -7.67 -11.69
CA ASP A 12 -15.49 -8.76 -12.63
C ASP A 12 -14.26 -9.56 -13.07
N CYS A 13 -13.10 -8.90 -13.20
CA CYS A 13 -11.84 -9.57 -13.53
C CYS A 13 -11.28 -10.45 -12.40
N HIS A 14 -11.63 -10.19 -11.14
CA HIS A 14 -11.20 -10.98 -9.97
C HIS A 14 -12.15 -12.14 -9.66
N VAL A 15 -13.43 -12.00 -10.00
CA VAL A 15 -14.48 -12.99 -9.65
C VAL A 15 -15.14 -13.60 -10.89
N SER A 16 -14.43 -13.62 -12.02
CA SER A 16 -14.93 -14.24 -13.25
C SER A 16 -15.22 -15.73 -13.06
N ASP A 17 -16.26 -16.24 -13.72
CA ASP A 17 -16.62 -17.66 -13.63
C ASP A 17 -15.48 -18.59 -14.02
N GLU A 18 -14.67 -18.20 -15.00
CA GLU A 18 -13.48 -18.94 -15.42
C GLU A 18 -12.43 -18.99 -14.31
N GLY A 19 -12.11 -17.85 -13.69
CA GLY A 19 -11.15 -17.80 -12.58
C GLY A 19 -11.61 -18.62 -11.37
N GLN A 20 -12.90 -18.54 -11.03
CA GLN A 20 -13.47 -19.34 -9.95
C GLN A 20 -13.39 -20.85 -10.23
N ARG A 21 -13.60 -21.27 -11.48
CA ARG A 21 -13.46 -22.68 -11.90
C ARG A 21 -12.02 -23.16 -11.76
N VAL A 22 -11.04 -22.37 -12.18
CA VAL A 22 -9.61 -22.73 -12.04
C VAL A 22 -9.25 -22.87 -10.56
N ILE A 23 -9.60 -21.89 -9.73
CA ILE A 23 -9.30 -21.92 -8.28
C ILE A 23 -9.92 -23.18 -7.63
N ASN A 24 -11.18 -23.48 -7.93
CA ASN A 24 -11.83 -24.67 -7.38
C ASN A 24 -11.18 -25.96 -7.88
N ASN A 25 -10.89 -26.08 -9.18
CA ASN A 25 -10.30 -27.29 -9.76
C ASN A 25 -8.88 -27.56 -9.25
N GLU A 26 -8.08 -26.52 -9.06
CA GLU A 26 -6.67 -26.67 -8.66
C GLU A 26 -6.48 -26.76 -7.15
N THR A 27 -7.35 -26.12 -6.36
CA THR A 27 -7.13 -25.97 -4.91
C THR A 27 -8.30 -26.48 -4.05
N GLY A 28 -9.45 -26.78 -4.66
CA GLY A 28 -10.70 -27.06 -3.95
C GLY A 28 -11.29 -25.85 -3.21
N ALA A 29 -10.76 -24.65 -3.45
CA ALA A 29 -11.20 -23.44 -2.76
C ALA A 29 -12.41 -22.79 -3.43
N ARG A 30 -13.21 -22.11 -2.62
CA ARG A 30 -14.33 -21.27 -3.07
C ARG A 30 -13.94 -19.81 -3.03
N VAL A 31 -14.23 -19.08 -4.10
CA VAL A 31 -14.10 -17.62 -4.13
C VAL A 31 -15.32 -16.99 -3.47
N VAL A 32 -15.08 -15.99 -2.63
CA VAL A 32 -16.12 -15.15 -2.02
C VAL A 32 -15.83 -13.70 -2.35
N PRO A 33 -16.62 -13.07 -3.24
CA PRO A 33 -16.49 -11.64 -3.51
C PRO A 33 -16.88 -10.84 -2.26
N LEU A 34 -16.15 -9.77 -1.99
CA LEU A 34 -16.54 -8.80 -0.97
C LEU A 34 -17.80 -8.03 -1.39
N PRO A 35 -18.62 -7.55 -0.45
CA PRO A 35 -19.70 -6.62 -0.76
C PRO A 35 -19.17 -5.37 -1.49
N ALA A 36 -19.97 -4.79 -2.38
CA ALA A 36 -19.59 -3.59 -3.10
C ALA A 36 -19.19 -2.46 -2.15
N SER A 37 -18.12 -1.74 -2.49
CA SER A 37 -17.57 -0.62 -1.70
C SER A 37 -17.09 -0.98 -0.28
N SER A 38 -16.91 -2.28 0.00
CA SER A 38 -16.47 -2.74 1.33
C SER A 38 -14.98 -3.07 1.43
N THR A 39 -14.21 -2.97 0.35
CA THR A 39 -12.78 -3.33 0.29
C THR A 39 -11.96 -2.72 1.43
N ALA A 40 -12.13 -1.42 1.67
CA ALA A 40 -11.40 -0.71 2.72
C ALA A 40 -11.69 -1.20 4.15
N VAL A 41 -12.83 -1.87 4.37
CA VAL A 41 -13.30 -2.33 5.69
C VAL A 41 -13.17 -3.84 5.83
N CYS A 42 -13.50 -4.59 4.78
CA CYS A 42 -13.64 -6.04 4.82
C CYS A 42 -12.44 -6.79 4.24
N HIS A 43 -11.57 -6.13 3.47
CA HIS A 43 -10.39 -6.79 2.90
C HIS A 43 -9.20 -6.71 3.88
N PRO A 44 -8.73 -7.84 4.45
CA PRO A 44 -7.65 -7.81 5.44
C PRO A 44 -6.35 -7.22 4.89
N LEU A 45 -6.09 -7.39 3.60
CA LEU A 45 -4.93 -6.79 2.95
C LEU A 45 -5.03 -5.25 2.96
N ASP A 46 -6.18 -4.67 2.64
CA ASP A 46 -6.33 -3.21 2.59
C ASP A 46 -6.39 -2.58 3.98
N GLY A 47 -7.22 -3.11 4.88
CA GLY A 47 -7.40 -2.56 6.22
C GLY A 47 -6.26 -2.91 7.18
N GLY A 48 -5.81 -4.17 7.16
CA GLY A 48 -4.86 -4.70 8.13
C GLY A 48 -3.39 -4.53 7.73
N VAL A 49 -3.07 -4.68 6.44
CA VAL A 49 -1.67 -4.65 5.97
C VAL A 49 -1.33 -3.32 5.30
N MET A 50 -2.19 -2.87 4.40
CA MET A 50 -1.92 -1.71 3.55
C MET A 50 -1.98 -0.39 4.34
N GLY A 51 -2.88 -0.27 5.32
CA GLY A 51 -2.94 0.89 6.23
C GLY A 51 -1.61 1.15 6.95
N PRO A 52 -1.07 0.19 7.70
CA PRO A 52 0.25 0.30 8.32
C PRO A 52 1.38 0.52 7.30
N LEU A 53 1.36 -0.19 6.16
CA LEU A 53 2.37 -0.03 5.11
C LEU A 53 2.40 1.41 4.57
N LYS A 54 1.24 1.96 4.17
CA LYS A 54 1.13 3.36 3.68
C LYS A 54 1.61 4.35 4.74
N THR A 55 1.30 4.09 6.01
CA THR A 55 1.74 4.94 7.13
C THR A 55 3.25 4.97 7.27
N ASN A 56 3.91 3.81 7.21
CA ASN A 56 5.37 3.71 7.29
C ASN A 56 6.06 4.39 6.11
N LEU A 57 5.55 4.17 4.89
CA LEU A 57 6.08 4.84 3.69
C LEU A 57 5.96 6.36 3.80
N ARG A 58 4.84 6.88 4.31
CA ARG A 58 4.66 8.31 4.56
C ARG A 58 5.65 8.84 5.59
N ALA A 59 5.91 8.10 6.67
CA ALA A 59 6.87 8.49 7.70
C ALA A 59 8.29 8.61 7.14
N LEU A 60 8.72 7.61 6.35
CA LEU A 60 10.02 7.62 5.66
C LEU A 60 10.14 8.81 4.70
N TRP A 61 9.11 9.03 3.89
CA TRP A 61 9.07 10.16 2.97
C TRP A 61 9.20 11.50 3.71
N LEU A 62 8.44 11.71 4.80
CA LEU A 62 8.55 12.92 5.60
C LEU A 62 9.96 13.10 6.20
N GLY A 63 10.59 12.02 6.66
CA GLY A 63 11.97 12.04 7.15
C GLY A 63 12.96 12.51 6.08
N GLU A 64 12.84 11.98 4.86
CA GLU A 64 13.67 12.38 3.71
C GLU A 64 13.50 13.89 3.39
N GLN A 65 12.27 14.40 3.44
CA GLN A 65 11.99 15.81 3.16
C GLN A 65 12.61 16.73 4.22
N VAL A 66 12.65 16.32 5.49
CA VAL A 66 13.33 17.07 6.56
C VAL A 66 14.84 17.11 6.32
N ILE A 67 15.45 15.98 5.95
CA ILE A 67 16.90 15.92 5.66
C ILE A 67 17.24 16.87 4.50
N LYS A 68 16.51 16.80 3.38
CA LYS A 68 16.70 17.67 2.22
C LYS A 68 16.62 19.15 2.57
N ARG A 69 15.70 19.54 3.48
CA ARG A 69 15.59 20.93 3.95
C ARG A 69 16.82 21.36 4.75
N LYS A 70 17.26 20.53 5.70
CA LYS A 70 18.46 20.80 6.51
C LYS A 70 19.72 20.95 5.65
N GLU A 71 19.88 20.11 4.62
CA GLU A 71 21.00 20.20 3.68
C GLU A 71 20.97 21.51 2.88
N LYS A 72 19.80 21.93 2.39
CA LYS A 72 19.63 23.20 1.68
C LYS A 72 19.97 24.40 2.57
N GLU A 73 19.50 24.40 3.83
CA GLU A 73 19.82 25.44 4.80
C GLU A 73 21.31 25.50 5.12
N ALA A 74 21.96 24.34 5.29
CA ALA A 74 23.41 24.27 5.53
C ALA A 74 24.22 24.81 4.34
N LYS A 75 23.81 24.49 3.10
CA LYS A 75 24.43 25.03 1.88
C LYS A 75 24.27 26.54 1.80
N LYS A 76 23.07 27.08 2.09
CA LYS A 76 22.81 28.52 2.11
C LYS A 76 23.70 29.25 3.13
N LYS A 77 23.78 28.73 4.37
CA LYS A 77 24.63 29.29 5.42
C LYS A 77 26.12 29.27 5.05
N LYS A 78 26.61 28.23 4.36
CA LYS A 78 28.00 28.18 3.86
C LYS A 78 28.25 29.25 2.80
N GLN A 79 27.30 29.46 1.90
CA GLN A 79 27.42 30.46 0.83
C GLN A 79 27.42 31.89 1.38
N GLU A 80 26.52 32.21 2.30
CA GLU A 80 26.48 33.52 2.99
C GLU A 80 27.79 33.83 3.73
N LYS A 81 28.38 32.83 4.41
CA LYS A 81 29.68 32.98 5.09
C LYS A 81 30.84 33.23 4.12
N MET A 82 30.81 32.64 2.92
CA MET A 82 31.82 32.88 1.90
C MET A 82 31.71 34.30 1.33
N VAL A 83 30.49 34.78 1.10
CA VAL A 83 30.24 36.14 0.59
C VAL A 83 30.68 37.19 1.61
N ASN A 84 30.36 37.01 2.89
CA ASN A 84 30.71 37.98 3.94
C ASN A 84 32.18 37.96 4.38
N LYS A 85 33.02 37.09 3.79
CA LYS A 85 34.45 37.00 4.09
C LYS A 85 35.33 37.71 3.04
N VAL A 86 34.72 38.23 1.98
CA VAL A 86 35.35 39.10 0.96
C VAL A 86 35.06 40.55 1.34
#